data_AF-A0A533RII0-F1
#
_entry.id   AF-A0A533RII0-F1
#
_cell.length_a   1.000
_cell.length_b   1.000
_cell.length_c   1.000
_cell.angle_alpha   90.00
_cell.angle_beta   90.00
_cell.angle_gamma   90.00
#
_symmetry.space_group_name_H-M   'P 1'
#
loop_
_entity.id
_entity.type
_entity.pdbx_description
1 polymer ?
#
loop_
_entity_poly.entity_id
_entity_poly.type
_entity_poly.pdbx_seq_one_letter_code
_entity_poly.pdbx_strand_id
1 'polypeptide(L)'
;MPNKETQPAREPAVRRIPLPGRREAVLGALVAGLFAFIVWSAVASGAVGPDPACSPCHRDSALTGGHEGASCYGCHAGPEPASRAARFALDAAYAARGLPNAQAESAVSNDSCLSCHTSVLTSVVETAGIRMSHRTCVPRAARCTDCHSAVGHGRVRADRAVSMDRCSRCHDGSTAAKECDLCHYGTPTRSDALNSWAVTHGKNRHQTHGMGDAKTCYICHERSDCGECHLPVPHETDWPRLHGGKALDLGLDTCRACHVDELCDGCHKTEMPHPDDWLPRHSGAVPKSEIEVRCRSCHAVGDCRDCHYMHVHPGPGSARPRGTP
;
A
#
# COMPACT_ATOMS: atom_id res chain seq x y z
N MET A 1 50.52 -83.18 28.43
CA MET A 1 49.52 -82.27 27.82
C MET A 1 50.23 -81.37 26.84
N PRO A 2 49.95 -81.46 25.53
CA PRO A 2 50.23 -80.36 24.62
C PRO A 2 48.96 -79.84 23.92
N ASN A 3 49.01 -78.53 23.70
CA ASN A 3 47.98 -77.62 23.21
C ASN A 3 47.23 -78.09 21.95
N LYS A 4 45.90 -77.88 21.96
CA LYS A 4 45.11 -77.72 20.75
C LYS A 4 45.44 -76.36 20.12
N GLU A 5 46.16 -76.35 19.01
CA GLU A 5 46.27 -75.17 18.16
C GLU A 5 44.92 -74.90 17.48
N THR A 6 44.44 -73.67 17.66
CA THR A 6 43.23 -73.11 17.07
C THR A 6 43.53 -72.65 15.64
N GLN A 7 42.71 -73.08 14.67
CA GLN A 7 42.81 -72.61 13.29
C GLN A 7 42.34 -71.13 13.19
N PRO A 8 43.02 -70.27 12.42
CA PRO A 8 42.59 -68.90 12.21
C PRO A 8 41.34 -68.83 11.31
N ALA A 9 40.41 -67.95 11.68
CA ALA A 9 39.19 -67.66 10.94
C ALA A 9 39.51 -67.04 9.56
N ARG A 10 38.82 -67.48 8.51
CA ARG A 10 38.94 -66.95 7.15
C ARG A 10 38.33 -65.54 7.08
N GLU A 11 39.12 -64.57 6.61
CA GLU A 11 38.62 -63.23 6.27
C GLU A 11 37.55 -63.27 5.16
N PRO A 12 36.49 -62.43 5.24
CA PRO A 12 35.51 -62.32 4.17
C PRO A 12 36.16 -61.66 2.94
N ALA A 13 36.04 -62.33 1.80
CA ALA A 13 36.55 -61.84 0.53
C ALA A 13 35.90 -60.49 0.15
N VAL A 14 36.71 -59.43 0.10
CA VAL A 14 36.31 -58.12 -0.40
C VAL A 14 36.00 -58.24 -1.90
N ARG A 15 34.72 -58.21 -2.26
CA ARG A 15 34.25 -58.26 -3.64
C ARG A 15 34.64 -56.96 -4.35
N ARG A 16 35.72 -56.97 -5.14
CA ARG A 16 36.13 -55.84 -5.98
C ARG A 16 35.09 -55.66 -7.08
N ILE A 17 34.33 -54.57 -7.02
CA ILE A 17 33.44 -54.17 -8.12
C ILE A 17 34.33 -53.75 -9.29
N PRO A 18 34.18 -54.35 -10.50
CA PRO A 18 34.97 -53.96 -11.66
C PRO A 18 34.71 -52.49 -12.00
N LEU A 19 35.76 -51.70 -12.17
CA LEU A 19 35.62 -50.34 -12.71
C LEU A 19 35.17 -50.44 -14.17
N PRO A 20 34.18 -49.64 -14.61
CA PRO A 20 33.67 -49.69 -15.97
C PRO A 20 34.77 -49.41 -16.97
N GLY A 21 34.74 -50.10 -18.11
CA GLY A 21 35.70 -49.89 -19.18
C GLY A 21 35.60 -48.45 -19.70
N ARG A 22 36.70 -47.89 -20.22
CA ARG A 22 36.77 -46.50 -20.73
C ARG A 22 35.64 -46.16 -21.73
N ARG A 23 35.14 -47.15 -22.47
CA ARG A 23 33.99 -47.04 -23.39
C ARG A 23 32.64 -46.99 -22.65
N GLU A 24 32.45 -47.79 -21.62
CA GLU A 24 31.24 -47.80 -20.78
C GLU A 24 31.15 -46.51 -19.95
N ALA A 25 32.28 -45.99 -19.47
CA ALA A 25 32.35 -44.70 -18.80
C ALA A 25 31.99 -43.53 -19.75
N VAL A 26 32.49 -43.55 -20.99
CA VAL A 26 32.15 -42.54 -22.01
C VAL A 26 30.67 -42.65 -22.43
N LEU A 27 30.16 -43.86 -22.65
CA LEU A 27 28.76 -44.08 -23.01
C LEU A 27 27.84 -43.63 -21.86
N GLY A 28 28.20 -43.95 -20.61
CA GLY A 28 27.48 -43.49 -19.42
C GLY A 28 27.47 -41.97 -19.29
N ALA A 29 28.61 -41.31 -19.54
CA ALA A 29 28.69 -39.85 -19.53
C ALA A 29 27.85 -39.19 -20.64
N LEU A 30 27.84 -39.77 -21.85
CA LEU A 30 27.03 -39.28 -22.97
C LEU A 30 25.53 -39.43 -22.71
N VAL A 31 25.10 -40.58 -22.17
CA VAL A 31 23.70 -40.83 -21.80
C VAL A 31 23.26 -39.88 -20.67
N ALA A 32 24.10 -39.69 -19.65
CA ALA A 32 23.83 -38.73 -18.58
C ALA A 32 23.75 -37.29 -19.09
N GLY A 33 24.65 -36.90 -20.01
CA GLY A 33 24.63 -35.59 -20.66
C GLY A 33 23.38 -35.36 -21.51
N LEU A 34 22.95 -36.36 -22.29
CA LEU A 34 21.73 -36.29 -23.08
C LEU A 34 20.48 -36.19 -22.20
N PHE A 35 20.42 -36.96 -21.11
CA PHE A 35 19.33 -36.89 -20.14
C PHE A 35 19.27 -35.50 -19.48
N ALA A 36 20.40 -34.96 -19.03
CA ALA A 36 20.47 -33.61 -18.48
C ALA A 36 20.03 -32.55 -19.50
N PHE A 37 20.41 -32.69 -20.78
CA PHE A 37 20.00 -31.79 -21.85
C PHE A 37 18.49 -31.85 -22.15
N ILE A 38 17.90 -33.04 -22.15
CA ILE A 38 16.45 -33.24 -22.34
C ILE A 38 15.67 -32.60 -21.19
N VAL A 39 16.11 -32.83 -19.94
CA VAL A 39 15.50 -32.22 -18.75
C VAL A 39 15.64 -30.68 -18.80
N TRP A 40 16.83 -30.18 -19.13
CA TRP A 40 17.05 -28.74 -19.31
C TRP A 40 16.15 -28.16 -20.40
N SER A 41 16.02 -28.82 -21.55
CA SER A 41 15.16 -28.38 -22.66
C SER A 41 13.68 -28.40 -22.30
N ALA A 42 13.22 -29.40 -21.55
CA ALA A 42 11.84 -29.51 -21.08
C ALA A 42 11.48 -28.42 -20.06
N VAL A 43 12.42 -28.07 -19.16
CA VAL A 43 12.28 -26.95 -18.21
C VAL A 43 12.33 -25.60 -18.92
N ALA A 44 13.30 -25.42 -19.83
CA ALA A 44 13.48 -24.20 -20.61
C ALA A 44 12.24 -23.88 -21.47
N SER A 45 11.63 -24.90 -22.08
CA SER A 45 10.41 -24.77 -22.87
C SER A 45 9.14 -24.57 -22.03
N GLY A 46 9.20 -24.81 -20.72
CA GLY A 46 8.02 -24.77 -19.84
C GLY A 46 7.03 -25.91 -20.08
N ALA A 47 7.43 -26.96 -20.79
CA ALA A 47 6.63 -28.15 -21.09
C ALA A 47 6.36 -29.02 -19.85
N VAL A 48 7.06 -28.77 -18.75
CA VAL A 48 6.80 -29.36 -17.44
C VAL A 48 6.05 -28.33 -16.59
N GLY A 49 4.84 -28.68 -16.14
CA GLY A 49 4.13 -28.01 -15.06
C GLY A 49 3.36 -29.05 -14.23
N PRO A 50 2.73 -28.68 -13.10
CA PRO A 50 3.20 -27.77 -12.06
C PRO A 50 4.31 -28.44 -11.24
N ASP A 51 5.33 -27.67 -10.91
CA ASP A 51 6.66 -28.14 -10.51
C ASP A 51 6.68 -29.07 -9.28
N PRO A 52 7.41 -30.19 -9.33
CA PRO A 52 7.66 -31.06 -8.17
C PRO A 52 8.31 -30.32 -7.00
N ALA A 53 9.01 -29.21 -7.28
CA ALA A 53 9.68 -28.38 -6.27
C ALA A 53 8.72 -27.45 -5.51
N CYS A 54 7.63 -27.01 -6.14
CA CYS A 54 6.68 -26.07 -5.55
C CYS A 54 5.50 -26.80 -4.89
N SER A 55 4.98 -27.83 -5.55
CA SER A 55 3.80 -28.60 -5.16
C SER A 55 3.79 -29.13 -3.70
N PRO A 56 4.93 -29.51 -3.08
CA PRO A 56 4.97 -29.94 -1.68
C PRO A 56 4.53 -28.85 -0.68
N CYS A 57 4.82 -27.58 -0.98
CA CYS A 57 4.43 -26.43 -0.15
C CYS A 57 3.17 -25.73 -0.67
N HIS A 58 2.93 -25.78 -1.98
CA HIS A 58 1.90 -25.05 -2.72
C HIS A 58 0.77 -25.97 -3.21
N ARG A 59 0.22 -26.78 -2.30
CA ARG A 59 -0.72 -27.89 -2.59
C ARG A 59 -2.06 -27.48 -3.24
N ASP A 60 -2.51 -26.24 -3.05
CA ASP A 60 -3.79 -25.73 -3.58
C ASP A 60 -3.61 -24.70 -4.72
N SER A 61 -2.47 -24.72 -5.41
CA SER A 61 -2.10 -23.69 -6.40
C SER A 61 -2.49 -24.07 -7.83
N ALA A 62 -3.50 -24.93 -7.99
CA ALA A 62 -3.98 -25.28 -9.31
C ALA A 62 -4.42 -24.02 -10.06
N LEU A 63 -3.80 -23.76 -11.20
CA LEU A 63 -4.25 -22.70 -12.11
C LEU A 63 -5.62 -23.12 -12.67
N THR A 64 -6.56 -22.19 -12.72
CA THR A 64 -7.94 -22.44 -13.16
C THR A 64 -8.31 -21.54 -14.33
N GLY A 65 -9.35 -21.93 -15.06
CA GLY A 65 -9.85 -21.16 -16.21
C GLY A 65 -8.87 -21.22 -17.38
N GLY A 66 -8.64 -20.09 -18.06
CA GLY A 66 -7.77 -20.03 -19.24
C GLY A 66 -6.28 -20.31 -19.01
N HIS A 67 -5.86 -20.56 -17.77
CA HIS A 67 -4.45 -20.78 -17.39
C HIS A 67 -4.15 -22.22 -16.93
N GLU A 68 -5.08 -23.16 -17.08
CA GLU A 68 -4.88 -24.57 -16.68
C GLU A 68 -3.66 -25.24 -17.35
N GLY A 69 -3.28 -24.77 -18.55
CA GLY A 69 -2.10 -25.24 -19.28
C GLY A 69 -0.81 -24.45 -19.02
N ALA A 70 -0.82 -23.43 -18.16
CA ALA A 70 0.35 -22.62 -17.87
C ALA A 70 1.23 -23.26 -16.76
N SER A 71 2.55 -23.08 -16.86
CA SER A 71 3.48 -23.54 -15.82
C SER A 71 3.73 -22.45 -14.77
N CYS A 72 4.07 -22.86 -13.54
CA CYS A 72 4.44 -21.93 -12.46
C CYS A 72 5.62 -21.05 -12.86
N TYR A 73 6.63 -21.64 -13.51
CA TYR A 73 7.78 -20.90 -14.06
C TYR A 73 7.42 -19.93 -15.19
N GLY A 74 6.38 -20.22 -15.98
CA GLY A 74 5.91 -19.31 -17.02
C GLY A 74 5.55 -17.93 -16.48
N CYS A 75 4.98 -17.87 -15.27
CA CYS A 75 4.66 -16.62 -14.59
C CYS A 75 5.81 -16.10 -13.72
N HIS A 76 6.41 -16.95 -12.89
CA HIS A 76 7.35 -16.52 -11.84
C HIS A 76 8.81 -16.38 -12.28
N ALA A 77 9.22 -17.05 -13.36
CA ALA A 77 10.56 -16.92 -13.93
C ALA A 77 10.58 -16.14 -15.25
N GLY A 78 9.41 -15.82 -15.82
CA GLY A 78 9.28 -15.05 -17.05
C GLY A 78 9.36 -15.88 -18.33
N PRO A 79 9.28 -15.23 -19.50
CA PRO A 79 9.31 -15.90 -20.80
C PRO A 79 10.68 -16.45 -21.17
N GLU A 80 11.75 -15.86 -20.63
CA GLU A 80 13.13 -16.18 -21.02
C GLU A 80 13.55 -17.59 -20.57
N PRO A 81 13.95 -18.48 -21.49
CA PRO A 81 14.34 -19.86 -21.16
C PRO A 81 15.49 -19.93 -20.14
N ALA A 82 16.44 -19.00 -20.22
CA ALA A 82 17.56 -18.92 -19.30
C ALA A 82 17.10 -18.59 -17.86
N SER A 83 16.13 -17.68 -17.72
CA SER A 83 15.56 -17.31 -16.42
C SER A 83 14.81 -18.48 -15.78
N ARG A 84 14.07 -19.26 -16.59
CA ARG A 84 13.40 -20.50 -16.14
C ARG A 84 14.39 -21.54 -15.67
N ALA A 85 15.44 -21.79 -16.45
CA ALA A 85 16.49 -22.74 -16.08
C ALA A 85 17.24 -22.32 -14.80
N ALA A 86 17.55 -21.03 -14.66
CA ALA A 86 18.20 -20.48 -13.47
C ALA A 86 17.32 -20.62 -12.22
N ARG A 87 16.01 -20.32 -12.34
CA ARG A 87 15.08 -20.46 -11.23
C ARG A 87 14.89 -21.93 -10.81
N PHE A 88 14.75 -22.84 -11.78
CA PHE A 88 14.70 -24.27 -11.51
C PHE A 88 15.95 -24.78 -10.79
N ALA A 89 17.15 -24.38 -11.24
CA ALA A 89 18.40 -24.77 -10.59
C ALA A 89 18.47 -24.26 -9.14
N LEU A 90 17.97 -23.04 -8.88
CA LEU A 90 17.90 -22.45 -7.55
C LEU A 90 16.91 -23.23 -6.66
N ASP A 91 15.70 -23.52 -7.14
CA ASP A 91 14.70 -24.27 -6.38
C ASP A 91 15.19 -25.70 -6.08
N ALA A 92 15.83 -26.37 -7.03
CA ALA A 92 16.45 -27.67 -6.83
C ALA A 92 17.57 -27.63 -5.76
N ALA A 93 18.38 -26.56 -5.76
CA ALA A 93 19.43 -26.37 -4.77
C ALA A 93 18.89 -26.07 -3.36
N TYR A 94 17.74 -25.40 -3.24
CA TYR A 94 17.04 -25.22 -1.96
C TYR A 94 16.45 -26.54 -1.46
N ALA A 95 15.77 -27.29 -2.35
CA ALA A 95 15.21 -28.59 -2.03
C ALA A 95 16.28 -29.58 -1.54
N ALA A 96 17.43 -29.65 -2.23
CA ALA A 96 18.55 -30.51 -1.84
C ALA A 96 19.15 -30.15 -0.47
N ARG A 97 19.02 -28.89 -0.03
CA ARG A 97 19.51 -28.42 1.28
C ARG A 97 18.45 -28.48 2.38
N GLY A 98 17.22 -28.91 2.08
CA GLY A 98 16.12 -28.93 3.04
C GLY A 98 15.78 -27.57 3.63
N LEU A 99 16.19 -26.48 2.96
CA LEU A 99 15.88 -25.13 3.40
C LEU A 99 14.43 -24.82 3.03
N PRO A 100 13.62 -24.25 3.95
CA PRO A 100 12.33 -23.72 3.55
C PRO A 100 12.60 -22.70 2.44
N ASN A 101 11.86 -22.82 1.33
CA ASN A 101 11.84 -21.78 0.30
C ASN A 101 11.17 -20.57 0.97
N ALA A 102 11.97 -19.78 1.68
CA ALA A 102 11.52 -18.67 2.50
C ALA A 102 10.92 -17.65 1.55
N GLN A 103 9.58 -17.65 1.48
CA GLN A 103 8.72 -16.67 0.83
C GLN A 103 9.49 -15.75 -0.12
N ALA A 104 9.94 -16.31 -1.24
CA ALA A 104 10.32 -15.45 -2.33
C ALA A 104 9.01 -14.78 -2.74
N GLU A 105 8.80 -13.54 -2.33
CA GLU A 105 7.87 -12.66 -3.02
C GLU A 105 8.37 -12.57 -4.45
N SER A 106 8.00 -13.54 -5.27
CA SER A 106 8.29 -13.55 -6.68
C SER A 106 7.30 -12.58 -7.31
N ALA A 107 7.68 -11.30 -7.26
CA ALA A 107 6.99 -10.25 -7.95
C ALA A 107 6.99 -10.59 -9.45
N VAL A 108 5.85 -11.05 -9.96
CA VAL A 108 5.65 -11.39 -11.37
C VAL A 108 5.85 -10.12 -12.22
N SER A 109 6.68 -10.20 -13.26
CA SER A 109 6.90 -9.09 -14.17
C SER A 109 5.77 -9.02 -15.22
N ASN A 110 5.60 -7.85 -15.83
CA ASN A 110 4.63 -7.69 -16.92
C ASN A 110 5.00 -8.55 -18.14
N ASP A 111 6.29 -8.78 -18.38
CA ASP A 111 6.76 -9.59 -19.51
C ASP A 111 6.27 -11.03 -19.44
N SER A 112 6.12 -11.58 -18.23
CA SER A 112 5.48 -12.90 -18.04
C SER A 112 4.07 -12.93 -18.62
N CYS A 113 3.27 -11.90 -18.35
CA CYS A 113 1.90 -11.79 -18.87
C CYS A 113 1.88 -11.49 -20.37
N LEU A 114 2.73 -10.55 -20.80
CA LEU A 114 2.80 -10.10 -22.19
C LEU A 114 3.35 -11.17 -23.13
N SER A 115 4.03 -12.20 -22.64
CA SER A 115 4.44 -13.36 -23.44
C SER A 115 3.27 -14.04 -24.18
N CYS A 116 2.07 -13.99 -23.60
CA CYS A 116 0.83 -14.49 -24.20
C CYS A 116 -0.18 -13.38 -24.51
N HIS A 117 -0.19 -12.30 -23.73
CA HIS A 117 -1.22 -11.24 -23.79
C HIS A 117 -0.75 -9.95 -24.51
N THR A 118 0.16 -10.01 -25.47
CA THR A 118 0.63 -8.81 -26.21
C THR A 118 -0.50 -7.99 -26.84
N SER A 119 -1.59 -8.63 -27.26
CA SER A 119 -2.74 -7.99 -27.92
C SER A 119 -3.45 -6.93 -27.06
N VAL A 120 -3.31 -6.99 -25.74
CA VAL A 120 -3.94 -6.01 -24.83
C VAL A 120 -3.30 -4.62 -24.94
N LEU A 121 -2.07 -4.53 -25.45
CA LEU A 121 -1.36 -3.26 -25.65
C LEU A 121 -1.71 -2.57 -26.97
N THR A 122 -2.42 -3.23 -27.87
CA THR A 122 -2.76 -2.68 -29.19
C THR A 122 -4.24 -2.39 -29.36
N SER A 123 -5.09 -2.80 -28.41
CA SER A 123 -6.53 -2.67 -28.47
C SER A 123 -7.10 -2.00 -27.21
N VAL A 124 -8.31 -1.44 -27.35
CA VAL A 124 -9.15 -1.10 -26.20
C VAL A 124 -9.90 -2.37 -25.80
N VAL A 125 -9.74 -2.79 -24.56
CA VAL A 125 -10.39 -3.98 -24.01
C VAL A 125 -11.66 -3.53 -23.31
N GLU A 126 -12.78 -4.15 -23.67
CA GLU A 126 -14.10 -3.88 -23.10
C GLU A 126 -14.60 -5.09 -22.32
N THR A 127 -14.91 -4.91 -21.04
CA THR A 127 -15.39 -5.98 -20.16
C THR A 127 -16.17 -5.39 -18.99
N ALA A 128 -17.27 -6.04 -18.61
CA ALA A 128 -18.09 -5.66 -17.46
C ALA A 128 -18.50 -4.16 -17.46
N GLY A 129 -18.80 -3.61 -18.65
CA GLY A 129 -19.21 -2.22 -18.81
C GLY A 129 -18.07 -1.19 -18.67
N ILE A 130 -16.81 -1.64 -18.63
CA ILE A 130 -15.61 -0.79 -18.60
C ILE A 130 -14.74 -1.02 -19.83
N ARG A 131 -14.32 0.07 -20.49
CA ARG A 131 -13.31 0.07 -21.55
C ARG A 131 -11.97 0.57 -21.01
N MET A 132 -10.89 -0.08 -21.43
CA MET A 132 -9.54 0.23 -20.95
C MET A 132 -8.51 0.11 -22.08
N SER A 133 -7.63 1.10 -22.19
CA SER A 133 -6.42 1.00 -23.01
C SER A 133 -5.23 0.67 -22.12
N HIS A 134 -4.73 -0.55 -22.19
CA HIS A 134 -3.54 -0.94 -21.41
C HIS A 134 -2.28 -0.23 -21.89
N ARG A 135 -2.23 0.17 -23.17
CA ARG A 135 -1.12 0.94 -23.77
C ARG A 135 -0.82 2.23 -23.01
N THR A 136 -1.86 2.92 -22.57
CA THR A 136 -1.72 4.20 -21.86
C THR A 136 -1.42 4.02 -20.38
N CYS A 137 -1.95 2.94 -19.79
CA CYS A 137 -1.92 2.69 -18.37
C CYS A 137 -0.65 1.96 -17.91
N VAL A 138 -0.26 0.87 -18.59
CA VAL A 138 0.89 0.03 -18.19
C VAL A 138 2.21 0.81 -18.06
N PRO A 139 2.55 1.76 -18.95
CA PRO A 139 3.80 2.53 -18.80
C PRO A 139 3.76 3.57 -17.67
N ARG A 140 2.57 4.02 -17.25
CA ARG A 140 2.38 5.14 -16.31
C ARG A 140 2.03 4.67 -14.90
N ALA A 141 1.44 3.49 -14.80
CA ALA A 141 0.98 2.93 -13.55
C ALA A 141 1.04 1.40 -13.66
N ALA A 142 1.86 0.82 -12.79
CA ALA A 142 1.63 -0.51 -12.23
C ALA A 142 1.97 -1.75 -13.07
N ARG A 143 2.23 -2.83 -12.32
CA ARG A 143 2.33 -4.20 -12.82
C ARG A 143 0.93 -4.71 -13.19
N CYS A 144 0.83 -5.65 -14.12
CA CYS A 144 -0.44 -6.30 -14.47
C CYS A 144 -1.17 -6.82 -13.22
N THR A 145 -0.42 -7.35 -12.25
CA THR A 145 -0.92 -7.89 -10.98
C THR A 145 -1.45 -6.84 -10.01
N ASP A 146 -1.14 -5.57 -10.20
CA ASP A 146 -1.69 -4.53 -9.33
C ASP A 146 -3.20 -4.42 -9.57
N CYS A 147 -3.64 -4.51 -10.83
CA CYS A 147 -5.06 -4.56 -11.20
C CYS A 147 -5.61 -5.99 -11.20
N HIS A 148 -4.88 -6.96 -11.76
CA HIS A 148 -5.28 -8.36 -11.90
C HIS A 148 -4.73 -9.26 -10.79
N SER A 149 -4.94 -8.87 -9.53
CA SER A 149 -4.29 -9.52 -8.37
C SER A 149 -4.73 -10.95 -8.09
N ALA A 150 -5.85 -11.40 -8.68
CA ALA A 150 -6.43 -12.72 -8.44
C ALA A 150 -6.02 -13.78 -9.49
N VAL A 151 -5.27 -13.40 -10.54
CA VAL A 151 -4.99 -14.29 -11.69
C VAL A 151 -4.13 -15.51 -11.32
N GLY A 152 -3.14 -15.34 -10.44
CA GLY A 152 -2.16 -16.40 -10.16
C GLY A 152 -2.51 -17.35 -9.01
N HIS A 153 -3.12 -16.84 -7.94
CA HIS A 153 -3.24 -17.57 -6.66
C HIS A 153 -4.65 -17.51 -6.04
N GLY A 154 -5.70 -17.28 -6.84
CA GLY A 154 -7.09 -17.35 -6.38
C GLY A 154 -7.42 -16.48 -5.14
N ARG A 155 -8.43 -16.90 -4.38
CA ARG A 155 -9.04 -16.17 -3.23
C ARG A 155 -8.17 -16.05 -1.98
N VAL A 156 -6.86 -16.34 -2.05
CA VAL A 156 -5.95 -16.15 -0.91
C VAL A 156 -5.87 -14.66 -0.52
N ARG A 157 -6.26 -13.76 -1.42
CA ARG A 157 -6.59 -12.36 -1.12
C ARG A 157 -8.03 -12.11 -1.59
N ALA A 158 -8.81 -11.33 -0.82
CA ALA A 158 -10.15 -10.92 -1.21
C ALA A 158 -10.13 -10.43 -2.66
N ASP A 159 -11.04 -10.94 -3.48
CA ASP A 159 -11.15 -10.59 -4.89
C ASP A 159 -11.34 -9.07 -4.98
N ARG A 160 -10.26 -8.36 -5.33
CA ARG A 160 -10.29 -6.92 -5.55
C ARG A 160 -10.80 -6.72 -6.96
N ALA A 161 -12.09 -7.01 -7.15
CA ALA A 161 -12.82 -6.59 -8.32
C ALA A 161 -12.43 -5.14 -8.66
N VAL A 162 -12.29 -4.84 -9.95
CA VAL A 162 -11.89 -3.50 -10.40
C VAL A 162 -12.88 -2.49 -9.82
N SER A 163 -12.37 -1.60 -8.97
CA SER A 163 -13.13 -0.51 -8.35
C SER A 163 -12.61 0.83 -8.84
N MET A 164 -13.46 1.85 -8.77
CA MET A 164 -13.10 3.20 -9.18
C MET A 164 -11.91 3.77 -8.40
N ASP A 165 -11.62 3.30 -7.18
CA ASP A 165 -10.49 3.82 -6.36
C ASP A 165 -9.12 3.62 -6.98
N ARG A 166 -9.00 2.68 -7.91
CA ARG A 166 -7.73 2.43 -8.60
C ARG A 166 -7.55 3.42 -9.73
N CYS A 167 -8.62 3.65 -10.49
CA CYS A 167 -8.66 4.61 -11.59
C CYS A 167 -8.54 6.04 -11.07
N SER A 168 -9.22 6.33 -9.95
CA SER A 168 -9.33 7.66 -9.33
C SER A 168 -8.02 8.28 -8.89
N ARG A 169 -7.00 7.45 -8.64
CA ARG A 169 -5.65 7.91 -8.27
C ARG A 169 -5.01 8.77 -9.35
N CYS A 170 -5.42 8.59 -10.60
CA CYS A 170 -4.94 9.37 -11.73
C CYS A 170 -6.10 10.08 -12.46
N HIS A 171 -7.29 9.49 -12.52
CA HIS A 171 -8.47 10.07 -13.16
C HIS A 171 -9.30 10.91 -12.17
N ASP A 172 -8.71 12.01 -11.69
CA ASP A 172 -9.31 12.92 -10.70
C ASP A 172 -9.83 14.24 -11.30
N GLY A 173 -9.69 14.42 -12.63
CA GLY A 173 -10.02 15.64 -13.37
C GLY A 173 -8.91 16.69 -13.39
N SER A 174 -7.86 16.53 -12.59
CA SER A 174 -6.68 17.40 -12.56
C SER A 174 -5.44 16.74 -13.18
N THR A 175 -5.25 15.44 -12.92
CA THR A 175 -4.14 14.63 -13.42
C THR A 175 -4.53 13.94 -14.73
N ALA A 176 -5.77 13.44 -14.82
CA ALA A 176 -6.35 12.88 -16.04
C ALA A 176 -7.86 13.09 -16.06
N ALA A 177 -8.42 13.05 -17.26
CA ALA A 177 -9.84 13.16 -17.56
C ALA A 177 -10.68 12.17 -16.73
N LYS A 178 -11.86 12.57 -16.26
CA LYS A 178 -12.69 11.77 -15.31
C LYS A 178 -14.15 11.60 -15.73
N GLU A 179 -14.46 11.94 -16.98
CA GLU A 179 -15.79 11.84 -17.55
C GLU A 179 -16.24 10.37 -17.53
N CYS A 180 -17.49 10.13 -17.11
CA CYS A 180 -17.96 8.78 -16.83
C CYS A 180 -17.90 7.88 -18.08
N ASP A 181 -18.23 8.43 -19.24
CA ASP A 181 -18.26 7.74 -20.53
C ASP A 181 -16.87 7.47 -21.11
N LEU A 182 -15.80 8.07 -20.56
CA LEU A 182 -14.43 7.74 -20.93
C LEU A 182 -14.13 6.27 -20.64
N CYS A 183 -14.57 5.78 -19.49
CA CYS A 183 -14.32 4.42 -19.02
C CYS A 183 -15.56 3.55 -19.08
N HIS A 184 -16.74 4.08 -18.76
CA HIS A 184 -17.97 3.30 -18.79
C HIS A 184 -18.61 3.33 -20.17
N TYR A 185 -18.84 2.15 -20.75
CA TYR A 185 -19.70 2.01 -21.93
C TYR A 185 -21.04 1.39 -21.49
N GLY A 186 -22.12 2.09 -21.81
CA GLY A 186 -23.47 1.74 -21.32
C GLY A 186 -23.72 2.17 -19.87
N THR A 187 -24.82 1.69 -19.28
CA THR A 187 -25.21 2.03 -17.91
C THR A 187 -24.32 1.30 -16.90
N PRO A 188 -23.59 2.00 -16.01
CA PRO A 188 -22.77 1.36 -14.99
C PRO A 188 -23.63 0.47 -14.09
N THR A 189 -23.28 -0.81 -14.00
CA THR A 189 -23.92 -1.71 -13.03
C THR A 189 -23.33 -1.47 -11.65
N ARG A 190 -24.17 -1.07 -10.69
CA ARG A 190 -23.78 -1.00 -9.28
C ARG A 190 -23.60 -2.43 -8.78
N SER A 191 -22.38 -2.79 -8.41
CA SER A 191 -22.04 -4.14 -7.96
C SER A 191 -22.23 -4.27 -6.45
N ASP A 192 -22.92 -5.33 -6.04
CA ASP A 192 -23.02 -5.76 -4.64
C ASP A 192 -21.80 -6.59 -4.18
N ALA A 193 -20.82 -6.82 -5.06
CA ALA A 193 -19.58 -7.49 -4.68
C ALA A 193 -18.84 -6.68 -3.62
N LEU A 194 -18.24 -7.36 -2.64
CA LEU A 194 -17.55 -6.72 -1.52
C LEU A 194 -16.33 -5.92 -2.02
N ASN A 195 -16.54 -4.64 -2.27
CA ASN A 195 -15.56 -3.66 -2.70
C ASN A 195 -15.80 -2.33 -1.96
N SER A 196 -14.95 -1.34 -2.20
CA SER A 196 -15.09 0.01 -1.63
C SER A 196 -16.46 0.66 -1.86
N TRP A 197 -17.07 0.41 -3.02
CA TRP A 197 -18.42 0.88 -3.34
C TRP A 197 -19.45 0.21 -2.42
N ALA A 198 -19.45 -1.12 -2.31
CA ALA A 198 -20.35 -1.84 -1.41
C ALA A 198 -20.14 -1.44 0.07
N VAL A 199 -18.91 -1.10 0.47
CA VAL A 199 -18.63 -0.59 1.83
C VAL A 199 -19.27 0.77 2.04
N THR A 200 -19.16 1.70 1.10
CA THR A 200 -19.60 3.10 1.28
C THR A 200 -21.05 3.38 0.84
N HIS A 201 -21.62 2.52 0.00
CA HIS A 201 -22.95 2.69 -0.61
C HIS A 201 -23.88 1.48 -0.39
N GLY A 202 -23.41 0.44 0.29
CA GLY A 202 -24.21 -0.73 0.63
C GLY A 202 -25.17 -0.50 1.81
N LYS A 203 -25.74 -1.60 2.32
CA LYS A 203 -26.75 -1.58 3.40
C LYS A 203 -26.27 -0.88 4.67
N ASN A 204 -24.99 -0.99 4.99
CA ASN A 204 -24.38 -0.41 6.21
C ASN A 204 -23.78 0.98 5.99
N ARG A 205 -24.09 1.66 4.87
CA ARG A 205 -23.47 2.95 4.52
C ARG A 205 -23.52 3.97 5.65
N HIS A 206 -24.57 3.99 6.47
CA HIS A 206 -24.68 4.96 7.57
C HIS A 206 -23.60 4.79 8.65
N GLN A 207 -23.08 3.58 8.82
CA GLN A 207 -22.01 3.27 9.76
C GLN A 207 -20.62 3.30 9.12
N THR A 208 -20.57 3.26 7.78
CA THR A 208 -19.34 3.11 7.00
C THR A 208 -19.06 4.29 6.07
N HIS A 209 -19.92 5.31 6.07
CA HIS A 209 -19.75 6.56 5.34
C HIS A 209 -18.45 7.24 5.80
N GLY A 210 -17.56 7.55 4.87
CA GLY A 210 -16.24 8.11 5.17
C GLY A 210 -15.11 7.09 5.39
N MET A 211 -15.39 5.77 5.40
CA MET A 211 -14.33 4.75 5.49
C MET A 211 -13.63 4.46 4.13
N GLY A 212 -13.98 5.21 3.07
CA GLY A 212 -13.32 5.15 1.75
C GLY A 212 -12.28 6.26 1.55
N ASP A 213 -11.55 6.23 0.44
CA ASP A 213 -10.69 7.34 0.05
C ASP A 213 -11.56 8.51 -0.43
N ALA A 214 -11.51 9.64 0.28
CA ALA A 214 -12.27 10.84 -0.05
C ALA A 214 -11.99 11.34 -1.49
N LYS A 215 -10.79 11.08 -2.03
CA LYS A 215 -10.47 11.43 -3.43
C LYS A 215 -11.35 10.67 -4.42
N THR A 216 -11.70 9.41 -4.13
CA THR A 216 -12.62 8.64 -4.98
C THR A 216 -14.03 9.22 -4.90
N CYS A 217 -14.46 9.73 -3.75
CA CYS A 217 -15.79 10.33 -3.59
C CYS A 217 -15.96 11.53 -4.53
N TYR A 218 -14.94 12.40 -4.65
CA TYR A 218 -14.95 13.60 -5.51
C TYR A 218 -14.98 13.35 -7.02
N ILE A 219 -14.95 12.07 -7.44
CA ILE A 219 -15.18 11.72 -8.85
C ILE A 219 -16.65 11.78 -9.19
N CYS A 220 -17.51 11.39 -8.25
CA CYS A 220 -18.95 11.31 -8.46
C CYS A 220 -19.72 12.41 -7.71
N HIS A 221 -19.19 12.86 -6.57
CA HIS A 221 -19.81 13.86 -5.70
C HIS A 221 -19.06 15.18 -5.77
N GLU A 222 -19.78 16.28 -5.61
CA GLU A 222 -19.14 17.59 -5.51
C GLU A 222 -18.47 17.74 -4.14
N ARG A 223 -17.42 18.56 -4.06
CA ARG A 223 -16.69 18.76 -2.81
C ARG A 223 -17.58 19.42 -1.74
N SER A 224 -18.55 20.22 -2.16
CA SER A 224 -19.60 20.80 -1.31
C SER A 224 -20.43 19.73 -0.59
N ASP A 225 -20.72 18.60 -1.22
CA ASP A 225 -21.53 17.52 -0.64
C ASP A 225 -20.88 16.92 0.63
N CYS A 226 -19.55 17.03 0.74
CA CYS A 226 -18.79 16.59 1.90
C CYS A 226 -18.43 17.76 2.84
N GLY A 227 -18.44 18.99 2.35
CA GLY A 227 -17.88 20.17 3.02
C GLY A 227 -18.65 20.63 4.26
N GLU A 228 -19.90 20.21 4.42
CA GLU A 228 -20.68 20.48 5.65
C GLU A 228 -20.11 19.75 6.87
N CYS A 229 -19.50 18.57 6.68
CA CYS A 229 -18.90 17.77 7.75
C CYS A 229 -17.36 17.68 7.65
N HIS A 230 -16.81 17.66 6.43
CA HIS A 230 -15.38 17.62 6.13
C HIS A 230 -14.89 18.99 5.65
N LEU A 231 -14.89 19.96 6.55
CA LEU A 231 -14.23 21.26 6.36
C LEU A 231 -12.74 21.06 5.99
N PRO A 232 -12.09 22.04 5.31
CA PRO A 232 -10.71 21.88 4.86
C PRO A 232 -9.75 21.61 6.02
N VAL A 233 -9.33 20.34 6.13
CA VAL A 233 -8.28 19.84 7.02
C VAL A 233 -7.12 19.35 6.12
N PRO A 234 -5.84 19.68 6.46
CA PRO A 234 -5.40 20.44 7.62
C PRO A 234 -5.85 21.91 7.57
N HIS A 235 -6.17 22.47 8.75
CA HIS A 235 -6.47 23.89 8.88
C HIS A 235 -5.30 24.73 8.34
N GLU A 236 -5.58 25.96 7.92
CA GLU A 236 -4.57 26.90 7.45
C GLU A 236 -3.49 27.17 8.51
N THR A 237 -2.27 27.51 8.10
CA THR A 237 -1.14 27.73 9.03
C THR A 237 -1.35 28.88 10.02
N ASP A 238 -2.21 29.85 9.71
CA ASP A 238 -2.58 30.97 10.59
C ASP A 238 -3.85 30.68 11.44
N TRP A 239 -4.23 29.41 11.56
CA TRP A 239 -5.44 28.99 12.28
C TRP A 239 -5.56 29.56 13.71
N PRO A 240 -4.51 29.64 14.55
CA PRO A 240 -4.63 30.23 15.88
C PRO A 240 -5.18 31.67 15.89
N ARG A 241 -4.93 32.45 14.83
CA ARG A 241 -5.47 33.82 14.71
C ARG A 241 -6.87 33.86 14.10
N LEU A 242 -7.17 32.95 13.18
CA LEU A 242 -8.42 32.94 12.40
C LEU A 242 -9.56 32.18 13.06
N HIS A 243 -9.25 31.20 13.93
CA HIS A 243 -10.24 30.24 14.44
C HIS A 243 -11.34 30.90 15.28
N GLY A 244 -11.05 31.99 16.00
CA GLY A 244 -12.06 32.69 16.80
C GLY A 244 -13.17 33.30 15.94
N GLY A 245 -12.80 33.99 14.84
CA GLY A 245 -13.77 34.52 13.88
C GLY A 245 -14.55 33.41 13.18
N LYS A 246 -13.85 32.33 12.78
CA LYS A 246 -14.51 31.17 12.15
C LYS A 246 -15.46 30.43 13.10
N ALA A 247 -15.14 30.33 14.38
CA ALA A 247 -16.02 29.73 15.38
C ALA A 247 -17.30 30.54 15.59
N LEU A 248 -17.22 31.88 15.50
CA LEU A 248 -18.39 32.75 15.54
C LEU A 248 -19.24 32.65 14.27
N ASP A 249 -18.60 32.60 13.10
CA ASP A 249 -19.30 32.50 11.80
C ASP A 249 -20.01 31.15 11.62
N LEU A 250 -19.37 30.05 12.02
CA LEU A 250 -19.83 28.68 11.75
C LEU A 250 -20.59 28.05 12.93
N GLY A 251 -20.46 28.60 14.14
CA GLY A 251 -20.98 28.02 15.37
C GLY A 251 -20.13 26.85 15.90
N LEU A 252 -20.09 26.70 17.24
CA LEU A 252 -19.25 25.71 17.92
C LEU A 252 -19.63 24.26 17.60
N ASP A 253 -20.89 23.99 17.31
CA ASP A 253 -21.36 22.62 17.04
C ASP A 253 -20.75 22.06 15.74
N THR A 254 -20.45 22.93 14.77
CA THR A 254 -19.71 22.58 13.55
C THR A 254 -18.30 22.08 13.87
N CYS A 255 -17.62 22.71 14.82
CA CYS A 255 -16.29 22.28 15.27
C CYS A 255 -16.37 20.97 16.07
N ARG A 256 -17.40 20.82 16.91
CA ARG A 256 -17.65 19.64 17.75
C ARG A 256 -18.06 18.40 16.96
N ALA A 257 -18.44 18.57 15.68
CA ALA A 257 -18.65 17.44 14.78
C ALA A 257 -17.39 16.57 14.62
N CYS A 258 -16.19 17.12 14.86
CA CYS A 258 -14.91 16.42 14.76
C CYS A 258 -14.00 16.56 15.98
N HIS A 259 -14.16 17.61 16.80
CA HIS A 259 -13.30 17.91 17.93
C HIS A 259 -14.01 17.75 19.27
N VAL A 260 -13.25 17.37 20.31
CA VAL A 260 -13.73 17.28 21.69
C VAL A 260 -13.40 18.57 22.45
N ASP A 261 -14.17 18.90 23.49
CA ASP A 261 -14.03 20.16 24.22
C ASP A 261 -12.63 20.33 24.88
N GLU A 262 -11.97 19.23 25.26
CA GLU A 262 -10.62 19.27 25.83
C GLU A 262 -9.57 19.88 24.88
N LEU A 263 -9.81 19.82 23.57
CA LEU A 263 -8.98 20.50 22.58
C LEU A 263 -9.02 22.02 22.76
N CYS A 264 -10.22 22.57 22.98
CA CYS A 264 -10.43 23.99 23.21
C CYS A 264 -9.77 24.40 24.53
N ASP A 265 -9.98 23.60 25.57
CA ASP A 265 -9.46 23.86 26.92
C ASP A 265 -7.92 23.91 26.97
N GLY A 266 -7.24 23.26 26.03
CA GLY A 266 -5.78 23.30 25.91
C GLY A 266 -5.20 24.72 25.81
N CYS A 267 -5.90 25.61 25.10
CA CYS A 267 -5.46 26.99 24.87
C CYS A 267 -6.41 28.04 25.47
N HIS A 268 -7.73 27.78 25.52
CA HIS A 268 -8.74 28.71 26.04
C HIS A 268 -8.75 28.72 27.57
N LYS A 269 -7.67 29.23 28.17
CA LYS A 269 -7.51 29.36 29.63
C LYS A 269 -8.18 30.62 30.19
N THR A 270 -9.05 31.25 29.44
CA THR A 270 -9.78 32.48 29.78
C THR A 270 -11.07 32.52 28.98
N GLU A 271 -11.99 33.41 29.33
CA GLU A 271 -13.31 33.48 28.71
C GLU A 271 -13.22 33.87 27.23
N MET A 272 -13.88 33.06 26.38
CA MET A 272 -13.97 33.23 24.93
C MET A 272 -15.44 33.23 24.48
N PRO A 273 -15.84 34.13 23.56
CA PRO A 273 -15.05 35.25 23.05
C PRO A 273 -14.72 36.25 24.18
N HIS A 274 -13.60 36.96 24.04
CA HIS A 274 -13.30 38.04 24.97
C HIS A 274 -14.43 39.09 24.96
N PRO A 275 -14.77 39.69 26.10
CA PRO A 275 -15.80 40.73 26.17
C PRO A 275 -15.42 41.96 25.34
N ASP A 276 -16.43 42.71 24.88
CA ASP A 276 -16.24 43.88 24.00
C ASP A 276 -15.31 44.96 24.58
N ASP A 277 -15.19 45.02 25.90
CA ASP A 277 -14.36 45.95 26.66
C ASP A 277 -13.08 45.31 27.21
N TRP A 278 -12.66 44.19 26.63
CA TRP A 278 -11.46 43.47 27.01
C TRP A 278 -10.21 44.34 26.93
N LEU A 279 -9.98 45.05 25.83
CA LEU A 279 -8.76 45.85 25.63
C LEU A 279 -8.55 46.89 26.75
N PRO A 280 -9.54 47.67 27.18
CA PRO A 280 -9.41 48.55 28.35
C PRO A 280 -9.09 47.86 29.69
N ARG A 281 -9.47 46.58 29.87
CA ARG A 281 -9.39 45.89 31.18
C ARG A 281 -8.47 44.67 31.20
N HIS A 282 -7.85 44.31 30.08
CA HIS A 282 -7.06 43.09 29.95
C HIS A 282 -5.90 43.00 30.97
N SER A 283 -5.34 44.15 31.37
CA SER A 283 -4.25 44.21 32.37
C SER A 283 -4.66 43.72 33.77
N GLY A 284 -5.95 43.71 34.08
CA GLY A 284 -6.52 43.20 35.32
C GLY A 284 -7.32 41.91 35.15
N ALA A 285 -7.38 41.34 33.95
CA ALA A 285 -8.21 40.17 33.68
C ALA A 285 -7.71 38.90 34.39
N VAL A 286 -6.40 38.81 34.65
CA VAL A 286 -5.77 37.69 35.36
C VAL A 286 -4.67 38.22 36.29
N PRO A 287 -4.35 37.51 37.40
CA PRO A 287 -3.18 37.84 38.21
C PRO A 287 -1.89 37.82 37.38
N LYS A 288 -0.91 38.68 37.70
CA LYS A 288 0.37 38.75 36.98
C LYS A 288 1.10 37.40 36.91
N SER A 289 0.95 36.57 37.94
CA SER A 289 1.51 35.21 38.01
C SER A 289 0.92 34.24 36.98
N GLU A 290 -0.25 34.54 36.43
CA GLU A 290 -0.98 33.68 35.50
C GLU A 290 -0.86 34.12 34.03
N ILE A 291 -0.18 35.24 33.76
CA ILE A 291 0.03 35.78 32.40
C ILE A 291 0.68 34.73 31.47
N GLU A 292 1.67 33.98 31.98
CA GLU A 292 2.35 32.94 31.21
C GLU A 292 1.39 31.81 30.80
N VAL A 293 0.46 31.44 31.68
CA VAL A 293 -0.44 30.30 31.48
C VAL A 293 -1.73 30.69 30.77
N ARG A 294 -2.19 31.95 30.88
CA ARG A 294 -3.48 32.36 30.33
C ARG A 294 -3.38 33.21 29.07
N CYS A 295 -2.39 34.09 29.01
CA CYS A 295 -2.24 35.00 27.86
C CYS A 295 -1.30 34.40 26.82
N ARG A 296 -0.19 33.79 27.26
CA ARG A 296 0.80 33.21 26.34
C ARG A 296 0.43 31.84 25.78
N SER A 297 -0.69 31.26 26.22
CA SER A 297 -1.32 30.11 25.55
C SER A 297 -1.82 30.44 24.15
N CYS A 298 -2.06 31.73 23.86
CA CYS A 298 -2.53 32.21 22.55
C CYS A 298 -1.63 33.30 21.95
N HIS A 299 -0.97 34.12 22.78
CA HIS A 299 -0.16 35.26 22.32
C HIS A 299 1.34 35.05 22.49
N ALA A 300 2.12 35.51 21.50
CA ALA A 300 3.56 35.63 21.62
C ALA A 300 3.94 36.88 22.42
N VAL A 301 5.14 36.87 23.05
CA VAL A 301 5.67 38.06 23.77
C VAL A 301 5.80 39.27 22.85
N GLY A 302 6.05 39.02 21.55
CA GLY A 302 6.06 40.06 20.53
C GLY A 302 4.74 40.81 20.43
N ASP A 303 3.60 40.11 20.52
CA ASP A 303 2.27 40.72 20.40
C ASP A 303 2.01 41.73 21.53
N CYS A 304 2.42 41.38 22.75
CA CYS A 304 2.35 42.28 23.90
C CYS A 304 3.20 43.53 23.65
N ARG A 305 4.42 43.34 23.15
CA ARG A 305 5.36 44.41 22.87
C ARG A 305 4.79 45.37 21.83
N ASP A 306 4.25 44.86 20.74
CA ASP A 306 3.85 45.67 19.60
C ASP A 306 2.70 46.62 19.98
N CYS A 307 1.73 46.15 20.78
CA CYS A 307 0.69 47.01 21.32
C CYS A 307 1.18 47.94 22.44
N HIS A 308 1.97 47.44 23.41
CA HIS A 308 2.41 48.25 24.55
C HIS A 308 3.47 49.29 24.18
N TYR A 309 4.31 49.07 23.15
CA TYR A 309 5.25 50.09 22.65
C TYR A 309 4.52 51.18 21.87
N MET A 310 3.43 50.84 21.18
CA MET A 310 2.65 51.79 20.38
C MET A 310 1.54 52.50 21.20
N HIS A 311 1.16 51.97 22.37
CA HIS A 311 0.06 52.48 23.21
C HIS A 311 0.35 52.39 24.73
N VAL A 312 1.45 52.99 25.21
CA VAL A 312 1.68 53.13 26.66
C VAL A 312 0.70 54.14 27.28
N HIS A 313 -0.28 53.67 28.05
CA HIS A 313 -1.11 54.55 28.89
C HIS A 313 -0.37 54.92 30.18
N PRO A 314 -0.32 56.20 30.61
CA PRO A 314 0.13 56.55 31.94
C PRO A 314 -0.95 56.18 32.96
N GLY A 315 -0.73 55.10 33.72
CA GLY A 315 -1.50 54.81 34.93
C GLY A 315 -1.16 55.79 36.07
N PRO A 316 -2.02 55.93 37.10
CA PRO A 316 -1.99 57.00 38.12
C PRO A 316 -0.83 56.94 39.14
N GLY A 317 0.32 56.35 38.78
CA GLY A 317 1.49 56.20 39.65
C GLY A 317 2.76 56.89 39.16
N SER A 318 2.80 57.49 37.96
CA SER A 318 4.01 58.13 37.42
C SER A 318 4.10 59.62 37.79
N ALA A 319 4.24 59.91 39.08
CA ALA A 319 4.67 61.23 39.52
C ALA A 319 6.11 61.50 39.03
N ARG A 320 6.28 62.46 38.12
CA ARG A 320 7.61 62.98 37.74
C ARG A 320 8.25 63.69 38.95
N PRO A 321 9.55 63.49 39.23
CA PRO A 321 10.23 64.35 40.20
C PRO A 321 10.31 65.77 39.63
N ARG A 322 9.90 66.75 40.45
CA ARG A 322 10.10 68.17 40.17
C ARG A 322 11.59 68.43 40.11
N GLY A 323 12.01 69.11 39.05
CA GLY A 323 13.40 69.44 38.82
C GLY A 323 13.96 70.46 39.81
N THR A 324 15.24 70.74 39.62
CA THR A 324 15.94 71.93 40.09
C THR A 324 16.95 72.34 39.00
N PRO A 325 17.33 73.62 38.95
CA PRO A 325 17.41 74.44 37.74
C PRO A 325 18.65 74.20 36.85
#